data_AF-A0A8S3FX90-F1
#
_entry.id   AF-A0A8S3FX90-F1
#
_cell.length_a   1.000
_cell.length_b   1.000
_cell.length_c   1.000
_cell.angle_alpha   90.00
_cell.angle_beta   90.00
_cell.angle_gamma   90.00
#
_symmetry.space_group_name_H-M   'P 1'
#
loop_
_entity.id
_entity.type
_entity.pdbx_description
1 polymer ?
#
loop_
_entity_poly.entity_id
_entity_poly.type
_entity_poly.pdbx_seq_one_letter_code
_entity_poly.pdbx_strand_id
1 'polypeptide(L)'
;MNVWCKGEPDGSRYAVTKKGWIDSCSFEYWLKEMFIPATAHLNRPVLLIMDGHNAHVNLNIINLMKQHNIVCLILPPHCTHSLQPIDVVLFNNVKIDWCDIVKNYFKSGHKSIRNADIPRLMKRLFIEKQS
;
A
#
# COMPACT_ATOMS: atom_id res chain seq x y z
N MET A 1 -22.78 0.05 3.27
CA MET A 1 -21.51 -0.12 2.54
C MET A 1 -21.03 1.26 2.11
N ASN A 2 -19.83 1.69 2.54
CA ASN A 2 -19.34 3.04 2.24
C ASN A 2 -19.02 3.17 0.74
N VAL A 3 -19.48 4.25 0.09
CA VAL A 3 -19.28 4.52 -1.35
C VAL A 3 -17.80 4.59 -1.78
N TRP A 4 -16.90 4.68 -0.80
CA TRP A 4 -15.45 4.76 -0.91
C TRP A 4 -14.77 3.42 -1.18
N CYS A 5 -15.54 2.33 -1.17
CA CYS A 5 -15.06 0.96 -1.35
C CYS A 5 -15.89 0.23 -2.42
N LYS A 6 -16.33 0.95 -3.47
CA LYS A 6 -17.12 0.36 -4.55
C LYS A 6 -16.31 0.35 -5.84
N GLY A 7 -16.19 -0.82 -6.45
CA GLY A 7 -15.49 -1.00 -7.74
C GLY A 7 -13.98 -1.24 -7.61
N GLU A 8 -13.49 -1.64 -6.44
CA GLU A 8 -12.11 -2.02 -6.19
C GLU A 8 -11.70 -3.40 -6.75
N PRO A 9 -10.38 -3.69 -6.77
CA PRO A 9 -9.87 -5.05 -6.83
C PRO A 9 -10.40 -5.94 -5.72
N ASP A 10 -10.69 -7.20 -6.03
CA ASP A 10 -11.11 -8.18 -5.02
C ASP A 10 -10.02 -8.37 -3.97
N GLY A 11 -10.41 -8.50 -2.70
CA GLY A 11 -9.46 -8.63 -1.59
C GLY A 11 -8.90 -7.31 -1.06
N SER A 12 -9.32 -6.15 -1.60
CA SER A 12 -8.94 -4.84 -1.07
C SER A 12 -9.34 -4.68 0.41
N ARG A 13 -8.57 -3.88 1.15
CA ARG A 13 -8.81 -3.52 2.56
C ARG A 13 -8.62 -2.02 2.74
N TYR A 14 -9.38 -1.42 3.64
CA TYR A 14 -9.38 0.01 3.89
C TYR A 14 -9.23 0.30 5.38
N ALA A 15 -8.35 1.25 5.71
CA ALA A 15 -8.23 1.83 7.04
C ALA A 15 -8.35 3.35 6.92
N VAL A 16 -9.03 3.97 7.88
CA VAL A 16 -9.24 5.43 7.91
C VAL A 16 -8.66 5.97 9.21
N THR A 17 -7.77 6.96 9.11
CA THR A 17 -7.19 7.65 10.26
C THR A 17 -7.64 9.10 10.27
N LYS A 18 -7.68 9.72 11.46
CA LYS A 18 -8.13 11.12 11.61
C LYS A 18 -7.29 12.12 10.81
N LYS A 19 -6.00 11.85 10.62
CA LYS A 19 -5.06 12.74 9.93
C LYS A 19 -4.81 12.34 8.47
N GLY A 20 -5.36 11.22 8.00
CA GLY A 20 -5.11 10.68 6.66
C GLY A 20 -3.72 10.05 6.48
N TRP A 21 -2.87 10.05 7.51
CA TRP A 21 -1.57 9.37 7.53
C TRP A 21 -1.68 7.99 8.16
N ILE A 22 -0.77 7.07 7.80
CA ILE A 22 -0.64 5.78 8.48
C ILE A 22 -0.26 6.04 9.94
N ASP A 23 -0.96 5.37 10.85
CA ASP A 23 -0.67 5.33 12.28
C ASP A 23 -0.41 3.88 12.73
N SER A 24 -0.04 3.69 14.00
CA SER A 24 0.29 2.36 14.50
C SER A 24 -0.88 1.38 14.42
N CYS A 25 -2.12 1.85 14.58
CA CYS A 25 -3.32 1.00 14.50
C CYS A 25 -3.57 0.50 13.06
N SER A 26 -3.52 1.40 12.09
CA SER A 26 -3.66 1.05 10.66
C SER A 26 -2.50 0.21 10.16
N PHE A 27 -1.29 0.42 10.66
CA PHE A 27 -0.15 -0.43 10.35
C PHE A 27 -0.29 -1.84 10.95
N GLU A 28 -0.68 -1.95 12.23
CA GLU A 28 -0.93 -3.25 12.87
C GLU A 28 -2.03 -4.03 12.14
N TYR A 29 -3.09 -3.34 11.71
CA TYR A 29 -4.16 -3.91 10.90
C TYR A 29 -3.62 -4.47 9.57
N TRP A 30 -2.83 -3.68 8.82
CA TRP A 30 -2.21 -4.15 7.58
C TRP A 30 -1.29 -5.36 7.81
N LEU A 31 -0.49 -5.35 8.88
CA LEU A 31 0.42 -6.45 9.19
C LEU A 31 -0.34 -7.76 9.43
N LYS A 32 -1.42 -7.72 10.23
CA LYS A 32 -2.26 -8.89 10.56
C LYS A 32 -3.08 -9.39 9.38
N GLU A 33 -3.78 -8.49 8.70
CA GLU A 33 -4.80 -8.87 7.72
C GLU A 33 -4.24 -9.09 6.32
N MET A 34 -3.08 -8.51 6.00
CA MET A 34 -2.51 -8.55 4.65
C MET A 34 -1.13 -9.19 4.64
N PHE A 35 -0.15 -8.63 5.35
CA PHE A 35 1.25 -9.03 5.18
C PHE A 35 1.54 -10.44 5.71
N ILE A 36 1.07 -10.77 6.92
CA ILE A 36 1.29 -12.11 7.50
C ILE A 36 0.63 -13.20 6.64
N PRO A 37 -0.65 -13.10 6.24
CA PRO A 37 -1.28 -14.05 5.32
C PRO A 37 -0.57 -14.13 3.96
N ALA A 38 -0.23 -12.99 3.36
CA ALA A 38 0.42 -12.94 2.05
C ALA A 38 1.81 -13.59 2.06
N THR A 39 2.52 -13.57 3.19
CA THR A 39 3.86 -14.17 3.33
C THR A 39 3.85 -15.55 3.99
N ALA A 40 2.67 -16.10 4.33
CA ALA A 40 2.53 -17.36 5.07
C ALA A 40 3.23 -18.55 4.37
N HIS A 41 3.28 -18.53 3.04
CA HIS A 41 3.87 -19.57 2.21
C HIS A 41 5.41 -19.47 2.06
N LEU A 42 6.03 -18.39 2.55
CA LEU A 42 7.47 -18.18 2.45
C LEU A 42 8.24 -18.87 3.58
N ASN A 43 9.48 -19.28 3.29
CA ASN A 43 10.40 -19.76 4.31
C ASN A 43 10.75 -18.65 5.31
N ARG A 44 10.95 -19.03 6.57
CA ARG A 44 11.25 -18.09 7.66
C ARG A 44 12.76 -18.08 7.96
N PRO A 45 13.33 -16.93 8.36
CA PRO A 45 12.66 -15.64 8.60
C PRO A 45 12.28 -14.88 7.32
N VAL A 46 11.20 -14.09 7.37
CA VAL A 46 10.84 -13.15 6.31
C VAL A 46 11.38 -11.77 6.67
N LEU A 47 12.08 -11.12 5.74
CA LEU A 47 12.58 -9.76 5.90
C LEU A 47 11.56 -8.74 5.39
N LEU A 48 11.09 -7.87 6.28
CA LEU A 48 10.26 -6.70 5.95
C LEU A 48 11.16 -5.46 5.95
N ILE A 49 11.29 -4.80 4.80
CA ILE A 49 12.09 -3.58 4.62
C ILE A 49 11.15 -2.37 4.59
N MET A 50 11.44 -1.34 5.39
CA MET A 50 10.56 -0.18 5.57
C MET A 50 11.34 1.13 5.61
N ASP A 51 10.67 2.26 5.34
CA ASP A 51 11.23 3.56 5.68
C ASP A 51 11.19 3.83 7.19
N GLY A 52 12.00 4.79 7.64
CA GLY A 52 12.09 5.20 9.04
C GLY A 52 10.88 5.93 9.61
N HIS A 53 9.67 5.69 9.11
CA HIS A 53 8.49 6.37 9.61
C HIS A 53 8.12 5.89 11.03
N ASN A 54 7.95 6.83 11.96
CA ASN A 54 7.79 6.55 13.40
C ASN A 54 6.51 5.78 13.77
N ALA A 55 5.56 5.57 12.85
CA ALA A 55 4.32 4.83 13.12
C ALA A 55 4.55 3.32 13.38
N HIS A 56 5.71 2.79 13.02
CA HIS A 56 5.98 1.34 12.95
C HIS A 56 6.47 0.70 14.26
N VAL A 57 6.69 1.49 15.32
CA VAL A 57 7.36 1.02 16.53
C VAL A 57 6.40 1.07 17.73
N ASN A 58 5.57 0.04 17.85
CA ASN A 58 4.82 -0.28 19.08
C ASN A 58 5.18 -1.71 19.53
N LEU A 59 5.22 -1.96 20.84
CA LEU A 59 5.48 -3.28 21.42
C LEU A 59 4.60 -4.38 20.84
N ASN A 60 3.31 -4.10 20.61
CA ASN A 60 2.39 -5.07 20.01
C ASN A 60 2.82 -5.50 18.60
N ILE A 61 3.22 -4.53 17.76
CA ILE A 61 3.69 -4.78 16.40
C ILE A 61 4.99 -5.58 16.43
N ILE A 62 5.94 -5.22 17.31
CA ILE A 62 7.22 -5.93 17.46
C ILE A 62 6.99 -7.37 17.91
N ASN A 63 6.12 -7.58 18.90
CA ASN A 63 5.80 -8.91 19.39
C ASN A 63 5.13 -9.76 18.33
N LEU A 64 4.20 -9.18 17.57
CA LEU A 64 3.55 -9.85 16.46
C LEU A 64 4.55 -10.26 15.37
N MET A 65 5.44 -9.36 14.95
CA MET A 65 6.49 -9.68 13.97
C MET A 65 7.41 -10.80 14.48
N LYS A 66 7.82 -10.75 15.76
CA LYS A 66 8.61 -11.81 16.40
C LYS A 66 7.90 -13.15 16.40
N GLN A 67 6.62 -13.19 16.75
CA GLN A 67 5.80 -14.41 16.77
C GLN A 67 5.73 -15.09 15.39
N HIS A 68 5.74 -14.31 14.31
CA HIS A 68 5.70 -14.81 12.93
C HIS A 68 7.09 -14.93 12.26
N ASN A 69 8.18 -14.82 13.04
CA ASN A 69 9.56 -14.84 12.56
C ASN A 69 9.79 -13.86 11.39
N ILE A 70 9.27 -12.64 11.54
CA ILE A 70 9.45 -11.51 10.63
C ILE A 70 10.54 -10.60 11.22
N VAL A 71 11.58 -10.37 10.43
CA VAL A 71 12.66 -9.44 10.76
C VAL A 71 12.35 -8.11 10.07
N CYS A 72 12.30 -7.02 10.83
CA CYS A 72 12.08 -5.68 10.29
C CYS A 72 13.43 -4.97 10.11
N LEU A 73 13.70 -4.49 8.90
CA LEU A 73 14.84 -3.63 8.57
C LEU A 73 14.32 -2.23 8.24
N ILE A 74 14.67 -1.26 9.07
CA ILE A 74 14.32 0.14 8.88
C ILE A 74 15.48 0.83 8.14
N LEU A 75 15.18 1.41 6.98
CA LEU A 75 16.17 2.15 6.21
C LEU A 75 16.53 3.49 6.89
N PRO A 76 17.80 3.90 6.85
CA PRO A 76 18.21 5.17 7.43
C PRO A 76 17.51 6.35 6.73
N PRO A 77 17.24 7.44 7.47
CA PRO A 77 16.59 8.63 6.92
C PRO A 77 17.38 9.19 5.74
N HIS A 78 16.65 9.78 4.79
CA HIS A 78 17.20 10.35 3.54
C HIS A 78 17.83 9.36 2.55
N CYS A 79 17.77 8.04 2.79
CA CYS A 79 18.24 7.04 1.82
C CYS A 79 17.15 6.49 0.90
N THR A 80 15.90 6.94 1.03
CA THR A 80 14.73 6.46 0.26
C THR A 80 14.97 6.50 -1.25
N HIS A 81 15.48 7.62 -1.76
CA HIS A 81 15.73 7.85 -3.19
C HIS A 81 16.80 6.92 -3.81
N SER A 82 17.66 6.33 -2.98
CA SER A 82 18.76 5.46 -3.43
C SER A 82 18.53 3.98 -3.08
N LEU A 83 17.83 3.70 -1.98
CA LEU A 83 17.72 2.36 -1.39
C LEU A 83 16.33 1.75 -1.46
N GLN A 84 15.28 2.48 -1.85
CA GLN A 84 13.96 1.86 -2.06
C GLN A 84 13.80 1.39 -3.51
N PRO A 85 13.98 0.09 -3.79
CA PRO A 85 13.88 -0.42 -5.16
C PRO A 85 12.46 -0.26 -5.71
N ILE A 86 11.47 -0.24 -4.82
CA ILE A 86 10.06 -0.02 -5.15
C ILE A 86 9.82 1.38 -5.72
N ASP A 87 10.43 2.41 -5.13
CA ASP A 87 10.28 3.79 -5.56
C ASP A 87 10.96 4.04 -6.91
N VAL A 88 12.14 3.45 -7.09
CA VAL A 88 12.97 3.67 -8.28
C VAL A 88 12.47 2.85 -9.48
N VAL A 89 12.09 1.58 -9.27
CA VAL A 89 11.81 0.65 -10.36
C VAL A 89 10.31 0.45 -10.57
N LEU A 90 9.56 0.16 -9.50
CA LEU A 90 8.16 -0.23 -9.61
C LEU A 90 7.23 0.98 -9.78
N PHE A 91 7.37 1.99 -8.92
CA PHE A 91 6.46 3.13 -8.91
C PHE A 91 6.60 4.04 -10.11
N ASN A 92 7.71 4.02 -10.83
CA ASN A 92 7.82 4.79 -12.06
C ASN A 92 6.80 4.33 -13.11
N ASN A 93 6.71 3.02 -13.37
CA ASN A 93 5.74 2.46 -14.32
C ASN A 93 4.30 2.69 -13.83
N VAL A 94 4.06 2.50 -12.54
CA VAL A 94 2.74 2.75 -11.93
C VAL A 94 2.32 4.21 -12.10
N LYS A 95 3.23 5.18 -11.95
CA LYS A 95 2.94 6.61 -12.14
C LYS A 95 2.62 6.94 -13.60
N ILE A 96 3.33 6.36 -14.56
CA ILE A 96 3.06 6.55 -15.99
C ILE A 96 1.64 6.05 -16.31
N ASP A 97 1.32 4.84 -15.85
CA ASP A 97 0.04 4.20 -16.11
C ASP A 97 -1.12 4.93 -15.43
N TRP A 98 -0.90 5.37 -14.19
CA TRP A 98 -1.85 6.19 -13.47
C TRP A 98 -2.11 7.52 -14.19
N CYS A 99 -1.05 8.18 -14.70
CA CYS A 99 -1.20 9.41 -15.48
C CYS A 99 -2.09 9.19 -16.71
N ASP A 100 -1.94 8.08 -17.43
CA ASP A 100 -2.74 7.80 -18.61
C ASP A 100 -4.20 7.47 -18.28
N ILE A 101 -4.45 6.72 -17.21
CA ILE A 101 -5.80 6.46 -16.69
C ILE A 101 -6.48 7.79 -16.32
N VAL A 102 -5.77 8.66 -15.61
CA VAL A 102 -6.28 9.97 -15.19
C VAL A 102 -6.55 10.88 -16.38
N LYS A 103 -5.65 10.94 -17.37
CA LYS A 103 -5.86 11.71 -18.61
C LYS A 103 -7.09 11.22 -19.36
N ASN A 104 -7.27 9.90 -19.50
CA ASN A 104 -8.43 9.33 -20.18
C ASN A 104 -9.73 9.60 -19.41
N TYR A 105 -9.68 9.59 -18.08
CA TYR A 105 -10.81 9.97 -17.23
C TYR A 105 -11.23 11.42 -17.44
N PHE A 106 -10.29 12.36 -17.57
CA PHE A 106 -10.61 13.75 -17.88
C PHE A 106 -11.11 13.93 -19.33
N LYS A 107 -10.54 13.20 -20.29
CA LYS A 107 -11.00 13.22 -21.69
C LYS A 107 -12.44 12.74 -21.86
N SER A 108 -12.94 11.86 -20.98
CA SER A 108 -14.34 11.43 -21.00
C SER A 108 -15.32 12.45 -20.40
N GLY A 109 -14.87 13.68 -20.11
CA GLY A 109 -15.73 14.80 -19.72
C GLY A 109 -15.87 15.02 -18.21
N HIS A 110 -15.17 14.24 -17.37
CA HIS A 110 -15.14 14.48 -15.93
C HIS A 110 -14.33 15.75 -15.60
N LYS A 111 -14.77 16.54 -14.62
CA LYS A 111 -14.11 17.80 -14.22
C LYS A 111 -13.20 17.67 -13.00
N SER A 112 -13.37 16.62 -12.21
CA SER A 112 -12.55 16.33 -11.03
C SER A 112 -12.61 14.84 -10.69
N ILE A 113 -11.59 14.35 -9.99
CA ILE A 113 -11.57 13.02 -9.40
C ILE A 113 -12.09 13.15 -7.97
N ARG A 114 -13.16 12.43 -7.66
CA ARG A 114 -13.69 12.31 -6.30
C ARG A 114 -13.12 11.06 -5.67
N ASN A 115 -13.12 11.01 -4.35
CA ASN A 115 -12.59 9.85 -3.65
C ASN A 115 -13.38 8.55 -3.92
N ALA A 116 -14.67 8.65 -4.27
CA ALA A 116 -15.47 7.50 -4.72
C ALA A 116 -15.04 6.96 -6.10
N ASP A 117 -14.30 7.74 -6.89
CA ASP A 117 -13.79 7.31 -8.19
C ASP A 117 -12.48 6.51 -8.03
N ILE A 118 -11.72 6.77 -6.97
CA ILE A 118 -10.38 6.19 -6.74
C ILE A 118 -10.38 4.66 -6.78
N PRO A 119 -11.27 3.93 -6.07
CA PRO A 119 -11.24 2.47 -6.09
C PRO A 119 -11.37 1.88 -7.48
N ARG A 120 -12.28 2.43 -8.29
CA ARG A 120 -12.50 2.00 -9.68
C ARG A 120 -11.31 2.33 -10.57
N LEU A 121 -10.73 3.52 -10.45
CA LEU A 121 -9.56 3.91 -11.24
C LEU A 121 -8.33 3.06 -10.87
N MET A 122 -8.15 2.75 -9.59
CA MET A 122 -7.09 1.86 -9.11
C MET A 122 -7.29 0.42 -9.59
N LYS A 123 -8.52 -0.05 -9.74
CA LYS A 123 -8.79 -1.37 -10.34
C LYS A 123 -8.23 -1.50 -11.75
N ARG A 124 -8.38 -0.45 -12.57
CA ARG A 124 -7.84 -0.43 -13.94
C ARG A 124 -6.32 -0.52 -13.96
N LEU A 125 -5.68 0.17 -13.02
CA LEU A 125 -4.22 0.19 -12.88
C LEU A 125 -3.65 -1.19 -12.58
N PHE A 126 -4.28 -1.96 -11.67
CA PHE A 126 -3.71 -3.22 -11.18
C PHE A 126 -4.21 -4.48 -11.90
N ILE A 127 -5.42 -4.47 -12.47
CA ILE A 127 -6.04 -5.68 -13.04
C ILE A 127 -6.11 -5.61 -14.57
N GLU A 128 -6.61 -4.51 -15.13
CA GLU A 128 -6.93 -4.42 -16.56
C GLU A 128 -5.71 -4.27 -17.47
N LYS A 129 -4.50 -4.16 -16.90
CA LYS A 129 -3.24 -4.01 -17.63
C LYS A 129 -2.31 -5.24 -17.59
N GLN A 130 -2.74 -6.31 -16.92
CA GLN A 130 -2.03 -7.61 -16.92
C GLN A 130 -2.45 -8.54 -18.08
N SER A 131 -3.34 -8.07 -18.97
CA SER A 131 -3.84 -8.77 -20.15
C SER A 131 -3.28 -8.21 -21.46
#